data_AF-A0A5C3LLT2-F1
#
_entry.id   AF-A0A5C3LLT2-F1
#
_cell.length_a   1.000
_cell.length_b   1.000
_cell.length_c   1.000
_cell.angle_alpha   90.00
_cell.angle_beta   90.00
_cell.angle_gamma   90.00
#
_symmetry.space_group_name_H-M   'P 1'
#
loop_
_entity.id
_entity.type
_entity.pdbx_description
1 polymer ?
#
loop_
_entity_poly.entity_id
_entity_poly.type
_entity_poly.pdbx_seq_one_letter_code
_entity_poly.pdbx_strand_id
1 'polypeptide(L)'
;MSSQNLDNDTSIAMTSAIRATASALLHRLQQGLSHPPVELVYTPHQHWPLPHSTFPSGFDSTSSIPLSRPLRISVLDSSFNPPTLAHLALGNSRPPHSSTHHSEGQERKEDYDARLLLLSVRNADKSLKPGDATYTQRLEMMRLLVEDVRSSSPQSGSPSKADPRNSNVAIAIIDEPTFVGKSKHLLSFLKTRLASFSPPPPNTIPLPTPQLTFLVGLDTLERLFSPRYYSSETSMLISLRKFLSPEEKGGDNSYVVCARRVLAPSSTASTPSLSENAAIGNKYTEEKELRSILPSAGEFLDSGRVALINIGEKESTYSSSAVRGAIGRLGLSSETTEEDTHVSGEVWKSFVPRNIAEYITKERLYISEV
;
A
#
# COMPACT_ATOMS: atom_id res chain seq x y z
N MET A 1 1.47 23.84 24.98
CA MET A 1 0.28 23.08 25.42
C MET A 1 -0.91 23.11 24.44
N SER A 2 -0.86 23.85 23.30
CA SER A 2 -2.01 23.96 22.38
C SER A 2 -2.03 22.98 21.20
N SER A 3 -0.89 22.53 20.67
CA SER A 3 -0.86 21.73 19.43
C SER A 3 -1.17 20.24 19.65
N GLN A 4 -0.70 19.64 20.75
CA GLN A 4 -0.93 18.21 21.04
C GLN A 4 -2.40 17.88 21.31
N ASN A 5 -3.18 18.82 21.85
CA ASN A 5 -4.62 18.61 22.08
C ASN A 5 -5.41 18.65 20.77
N LEU A 6 -5.07 19.54 19.82
CA LEU A 6 -5.72 19.60 18.51
C LEU A 6 -5.46 18.33 17.67
N ASP A 7 -4.23 17.82 17.69
CA ASP A 7 -3.85 16.61 16.94
C ASP A 7 -4.60 15.38 17.47
N ASN A 8 -4.79 15.31 18.79
CA ASN A 8 -5.50 14.20 19.44
C ASN A 8 -7.02 14.24 19.14
N ASP A 9 -7.66 15.42 19.23
CA ASP A 9 -9.09 15.57 18.91
C ASP A 9 -9.38 15.23 17.44
N THR A 10 -8.48 15.61 16.54
CA THR A 10 -8.59 15.29 15.11
C THR A 10 -8.47 13.80 14.84
N SER A 11 -7.51 13.11 15.48
CA SER A 11 -7.34 11.66 15.39
C SER A 11 -8.56 10.89 15.91
N ILE A 12 -9.16 11.33 17.02
CA ILE A 12 -10.37 10.76 17.60
C ILE A 12 -11.56 10.91 16.65
N ALA A 13 -11.77 12.10 16.09
CA ALA A 13 -12.86 12.32 15.15
C ALA A 13 -12.73 11.45 13.88
N MET A 14 -11.51 11.30 13.35
CA MET A 14 -11.23 10.48 12.17
C MET A 14 -11.52 9.00 12.39
N THR A 15 -11.06 8.43 13.49
CA THR A 15 -11.30 7.03 13.85
C THR A 15 -12.78 6.77 14.14
N SER A 16 -13.47 7.71 14.81
CA SER A 16 -14.90 7.62 15.05
C SER A 16 -15.73 7.57 13.76
N ALA A 17 -15.36 8.31 12.72
CA ALA A 17 -16.06 8.29 11.43
C ALA A 17 -15.95 6.92 10.75
N ILE A 18 -14.77 6.29 10.80
CA ILE A 18 -14.57 4.92 10.30
C ILE A 18 -15.43 3.94 11.09
N ARG A 19 -15.43 4.04 12.43
CA ARG A 19 -16.22 3.17 13.32
C ARG A 19 -17.71 3.19 12.97
N ALA A 20 -18.25 4.36 12.65
CA ALA A 20 -19.66 4.55 12.36
C ALA A 20 -20.11 3.84 11.06
N THR A 21 -19.22 3.70 10.06
CA THR A 21 -19.58 3.17 8.74
C THR A 21 -19.02 1.77 8.48
N ALA A 22 -17.89 1.41 9.11
CA ALA A 22 -17.15 0.18 8.82
C ALA A 22 -18.00 -1.09 8.97
N SER A 23 -18.81 -1.19 10.05
CA SER A 23 -19.64 -2.37 10.28
C SER A 23 -20.66 -2.60 9.16
N ALA A 24 -21.32 -1.53 8.69
CA ALA A 24 -22.30 -1.64 7.61
C ALA A 24 -21.65 -2.03 6.28
N LEU A 25 -20.49 -1.45 5.95
CA LEU A 25 -19.75 -1.76 4.73
C LEU A 25 -19.20 -3.20 4.76
N LEU A 26 -18.62 -3.62 5.88
CA LEU A 26 -18.15 -5.00 6.09
C LEU A 26 -19.30 -6.00 5.95
N HIS A 27 -20.45 -5.71 6.58
CA HIS A 27 -21.62 -6.56 6.47
C HIS A 27 -22.11 -6.66 5.02
N ARG A 28 -22.26 -5.53 4.31
CA ARG A 28 -22.65 -5.52 2.90
C ARG A 28 -21.70 -6.35 2.03
N LEU A 29 -20.40 -6.22 2.26
CA LEU A 29 -19.38 -6.96 1.52
C LEU A 29 -19.47 -8.47 1.81
N GLN A 30 -19.51 -8.86 3.08
CA GLN A 30 -19.56 -10.27 3.51
C GLN A 30 -20.86 -10.99 3.14
N GLN A 31 -21.97 -10.26 3.02
CA GLN A 31 -23.25 -10.79 2.55
C GLN A 31 -23.36 -10.80 1.01
N GLY A 32 -22.30 -10.44 0.29
CA GLY A 32 -22.31 -10.41 -1.17
C GLY A 32 -23.23 -9.33 -1.76
N LEU A 33 -23.54 -8.26 -1.02
CA LEU A 33 -24.40 -7.17 -1.47
C LEU A 33 -23.65 -6.10 -2.29
N SER A 34 -22.34 -6.28 -2.46
CA SER A 34 -21.44 -5.35 -3.18
C SER A 34 -21.06 -5.96 -4.53
N HIS A 35 -21.29 -5.22 -5.62
CA HIS A 35 -20.98 -5.68 -6.98
C HIS A 35 -20.29 -4.58 -7.81
N PRO A 36 -19.00 -4.71 -8.16
CA PRO A 36 -18.04 -5.74 -7.72
C PRO A 36 -17.89 -5.82 -6.18
N PRO A 37 -17.29 -6.88 -5.60
CA PRO A 37 -17.15 -7.07 -4.15
C PRO A 37 -16.08 -6.15 -3.55
N VAL A 38 -16.27 -4.84 -3.71
CA VAL A 38 -15.38 -3.76 -3.28
C VAL A 38 -16.24 -2.66 -2.67
N GLU A 39 -15.88 -2.19 -1.49
CA GLU A 39 -16.52 -1.04 -0.83
C GLU A 39 -15.45 -0.02 -0.43
N LEU A 40 -15.71 1.27 -0.68
CA LEU A 40 -14.84 2.37 -0.26
C LEU A 40 -15.18 2.76 1.18
N VAL A 41 -14.23 2.60 2.09
CA VAL A 41 -14.40 2.94 3.51
C VAL A 41 -14.07 4.41 3.75
N TYR A 42 -13.06 4.93 3.05
CA TYR A 42 -12.65 6.32 3.14
C TYR A 42 -12.13 6.79 1.78
N THR A 43 -12.54 8.00 1.39
CA THR A 43 -11.94 8.73 0.27
C THR A 43 -11.57 10.14 0.72
N PRO A 44 -10.48 10.72 0.15
CA PRO A 44 -10.09 12.09 0.46
C PRO A 44 -11.06 13.13 -0.12
N HIS A 45 -11.85 12.75 -1.13
CA HIS A 45 -12.93 13.53 -1.73
C HIS A 45 -13.88 12.63 -2.53
N GLN A 46 -14.99 13.20 -3.00
CA GLN A 46 -16.04 12.47 -3.73
C GLN A 46 -15.59 11.95 -5.11
N HIS A 47 -14.66 12.64 -5.76
CA HIS A 47 -14.17 12.29 -7.11
C HIS A 47 -12.94 11.37 -7.14
N TRP A 48 -12.49 10.84 -6.00
CA TRP A 48 -11.42 9.83 -5.98
C TRP A 48 -11.78 8.70 -6.96
N PRO A 49 -10.87 8.18 -7.80
CA PRO A 49 -9.40 8.34 -7.76
C PRO A 49 -8.81 9.53 -8.53
N LEU A 50 -9.63 10.44 -9.08
CA LEU A 50 -9.09 11.57 -9.85
C LEU A 50 -8.32 12.54 -8.92
N PRO A 51 -7.16 13.10 -9.31
CA PRO A 51 -6.47 14.10 -8.49
C PRO A 51 -7.34 15.36 -8.22
N HIS A 52 -7.22 15.99 -7.06
CA HIS A 52 -7.98 17.21 -6.71
C HIS A 52 -7.90 18.33 -7.76
N SER A 53 -6.77 18.49 -8.45
CA SER A 53 -6.55 19.54 -9.45
C SER A 53 -7.29 19.34 -10.77
N THR A 54 -8.08 18.27 -10.90
CA THR A 54 -8.78 17.93 -12.15
C THR A 54 -10.12 18.62 -12.31
N PHE A 55 -10.60 19.30 -11.27
CA PHE A 55 -11.80 20.13 -11.32
C PHE A 55 -11.45 21.56 -10.93
N PRO A 56 -11.21 22.47 -11.88
CA PRO A 56 -11.11 23.88 -11.56
C PRO A 56 -12.49 24.38 -11.14
N SER A 57 -12.56 25.04 -10.00
CA SER A 57 -13.68 25.90 -9.63
C SER A 57 -13.64 27.10 -10.58
N GLY A 58 -14.28 26.96 -11.73
CA GLY A 58 -14.27 27.95 -12.80
C GLY A 58 -13.62 27.40 -14.07
N PHE A 59 -14.27 27.64 -15.21
CA PHE A 59 -13.84 27.29 -16.56
C PHE A 59 -12.53 28.00 -16.96
N ASP A 60 -11.37 27.61 -16.40
CA ASP A 60 -10.07 27.98 -16.95
C ASP A 60 -9.24 26.72 -17.26
N SER A 61 -9.14 26.46 -18.55
CA SER A 61 -8.75 25.23 -19.22
C SER A 61 -7.23 24.99 -19.28
N THR A 62 -6.55 24.74 -18.16
CA THR A 62 -5.12 24.36 -18.23
C THR A 62 -4.65 23.22 -17.31
N SER A 63 -5.49 22.60 -16.48
CA SER A 63 -5.12 21.40 -15.70
C SER A 63 -5.99 20.18 -16.04
N SER A 64 -6.17 19.92 -17.33
CA SER A 64 -6.72 18.66 -17.83
C SER A 64 -5.80 17.49 -17.43
N ILE A 65 -6.36 16.38 -16.97
CA ILE A 65 -5.64 15.10 -16.99
C ILE A 65 -5.14 14.91 -18.42
N PRO A 66 -3.85 14.67 -18.66
CA PRO A 66 -3.40 14.24 -19.98
C PRO A 66 -4.10 12.91 -20.26
N LEU A 67 -5.15 12.93 -21.09
CA LEU A 67 -5.83 11.73 -21.60
C LEU A 67 -4.88 10.80 -22.35
N SER A 68 -3.66 11.28 -22.63
CA SER A 68 -2.57 10.54 -23.24
C SER A 68 -1.93 9.48 -22.34
N ARG A 69 -2.25 9.41 -21.04
CA ARG A 69 -1.72 8.35 -20.16
C ARG A 69 -2.77 7.74 -19.22
N PRO A 70 -2.59 6.47 -18.81
CA PRO A 70 -3.44 5.84 -17.81
C PRO A 70 -3.41 6.57 -16.46
N LEU A 71 -4.51 6.43 -15.70
CA LEU A 71 -4.61 6.85 -14.31
C LEU A 71 -3.90 5.83 -13.42
N ARG A 72 -2.73 6.18 -12.89
CA ARG A 72 -1.86 5.28 -12.14
C ARG A 72 -2.26 5.23 -10.68
N ILE A 73 -2.63 4.06 -10.20
CA ILE A 73 -3.11 3.85 -8.84
C ILE A 73 -2.22 2.81 -8.16
N SER A 74 -1.54 3.20 -7.08
CA SER A 74 -0.83 2.23 -6.25
C SER A 74 -1.80 1.53 -5.30
N VAL A 75 -1.69 0.22 -5.16
CA VAL A 75 -2.51 -0.60 -4.27
C VAL A 75 -1.62 -1.29 -3.26
N LEU A 76 -1.70 -0.88 -1.99
CA LEU A 76 -1.04 -1.57 -0.88
C LEU A 76 -2.04 -2.54 -0.24
N ASP A 77 -1.96 -3.81 -0.61
CA ASP A 77 -2.81 -4.90 -0.10
C ASP A 77 -2.10 -5.64 1.04
N SER A 78 -2.60 -5.45 2.26
CA SER A 78 -2.03 -6.05 3.48
C SER A 78 -3.11 -6.34 4.52
N SER A 79 -2.78 -7.17 5.51
CA SER A 79 -3.66 -7.41 6.65
C SER A 79 -3.71 -6.24 7.64
N PHE A 80 -2.74 -5.31 7.59
CA PHE A 80 -2.67 -4.11 8.44
C PHE A 80 -2.92 -4.40 9.93
N ASN A 81 -2.24 -5.42 10.48
CA ASN A 81 -2.55 -5.97 11.81
C ASN A 81 -1.31 -6.03 12.74
N PRO A 82 -0.70 -4.89 13.14
CA PRO A 82 -1.04 -3.52 12.74
C PRO A 82 -0.26 -3.08 11.49
N PRO A 83 -0.57 -1.91 10.89
CA PRO A 83 0.35 -1.27 9.95
C PRO A 83 1.70 -0.96 10.63
N THR A 84 2.77 -0.98 9.83
CA THR A 84 4.15 -0.77 10.29
C THR A 84 4.82 0.32 9.47
N LEU A 85 6.01 0.75 9.88
CA LEU A 85 6.82 1.68 9.08
C LEU A 85 7.20 1.10 7.71
N ALA A 86 7.27 -0.24 7.56
CA ALA A 86 7.43 -0.86 6.24
C ALA A 86 6.23 -0.62 5.32
N HIS A 87 5.01 -0.65 5.88
CA HIS A 87 3.79 -0.32 5.13
C HIS A 87 3.77 1.16 4.73
N LEU A 88 4.21 2.05 5.62
CA LEU A 88 4.35 3.47 5.32
C LEU A 88 5.37 3.69 4.19
N ALA A 89 6.54 3.08 4.28
CA ALA A 89 7.59 3.18 3.27
C ALA A 89 7.15 2.65 1.90
N LEU A 90 6.46 1.49 1.86
CA LEU A 90 5.81 0.98 0.66
C LEU A 90 4.77 1.96 0.14
N GLY A 91 3.87 2.44 1.00
CA GLY A 91 2.80 3.37 0.66
C GLY A 91 3.30 4.69 0.06
N ASN A 92 4.52 5.11 0.41
CA ASN A 92 5.19 6.31 -0.11
C ASN A 92 6.15 6.04 -1.29
N SER A 93 6.30 4.78 -1.69
CA SER A 93 7.12 4.43 -2.84
C SER A 93 6.56 5.05 -4.14
N ARG A 94 7.45 5.19 -5.12
CA ARG A 94 7.15 5.77 -6.44
C ARG A 94 7.09 4.68 -7.52
N PRO A 95 6.44 4.95 -8.65
CA PRO A 95 6.47 4.04 -9.79
C PRO A 95 7.92 3.78 -10.24
N PRO A 96 8.30 2.52 -10.52
CA PRO A 96 9.67 2.16 -10.94
C PRO A 96 10.07 2.78 -12.30
N HIS A 97 9.10 3.14 -13.14
CA HIS A 97 9.32 3.70 -14.48
C HIS A 97 9.43 5.23 -14.51
N SER A 98 9.61 5.90 -13.36
CA SER A 98 9.73 7.36 -13.28
C SER A 98 11.10 7.91 -13.72
N SER A 99 11.99 7.06 -14.27
CA SER A 99 13.37 7.40 -14.62
C SER A 99 13.76 7.01 -16.06
N THR A 100 12.87 7.20 -17.04
CA THR A 100 13.22 7.05 -18.46
C THR A 100 13.37 8.42 -19.12
N HIS A 101 14.62 8.81 -19.36
CA HIS A 101 15.10 9.73 -20.41
C HIS A 101 14.18 10.90 -20.81
N HIS A 102 14.13 11.94 -19.98
CA HIS A 102 13.89 13.29 -20.47
C HIS A 102 15.00 14.21 -19.98
N SER A 103 15.53 14.96 -20.93
CA SER A 103 16.58 15.98 -20.90
C SER A 103 16.91 16.55 -19.53
N GLU A 104 18.22 16.63 -19.25
CA GLU A 104 18.81 17.43 -18.16
C GLU A 104 18.06 18.77 -18.03
N GLY A 105 17.34 18.96 -16.93
CA GLY A 105 16.74 20.26 -16.60
C GLY A 105 15.37 20.26 -15.91
N GLN A 106 14.54 19.21 -16.01
CA GLN A 106 13.22 19.18 -15.34
C GLN A 106 12.80 17.77 -14.90
N GLU A 107 13.49 17.17 -13.92
CA GLU A 107 12.99 15.96 -13.25
C GLU A 107 11.79 16.28 -12.33
N ARG A 108 10.60 16.47 -12.90
CA ARG A 108 9.38 16.16 -12.14
C ARG A 108 9.30 14.64 -12.05
N LYS A 109 9.98 14.05 -11.07
CA LYS A 109 9.85 12.61 -10.75
C LYS A 109 8.37 12.27 -10.65
N GLU A 110 7.90 11.49 -11.62
CA GLU A 110 6.50 11.14 -11.75
C GLU A 110 6.05 10.28 -10.55
N ASP A 111 4.87 10.59 -10.01
CA ASP A 111 4.27 9.85 -8.90
C ASP A 111 2.93 9.22 -9.32
N TYR A 112 2.38 8.36 -8.47
CA TYR A 112 1.01 7.84 -8.63
C TYR A 112 -0.02 8.99 -8.59
N ASP A 113 -1.10 8.82 -9.35
CA ASP A 113 -2.20 9.78 -9.37
C ASP A 113 -3.11 9.61 -8.15
N ALA A 114 -3.26 8.36 -7.68
CA ALA A 114 -3.97 8.01 -6.46
C ALA A 114 -3.30 6.82 -5.75
N ARG A 115 -3.56 6.69 -4.45
CA ARG A 115 -3.10 5.58 -3.64
C ARG A 115 -4.29 4.90 -2.96
N LEU A 116 -4.25 3.58 -2.86
CA LEU A 116 -5.28 2.75 -2.24
C LEU A 116 -4.64 1.84 -1.19
N LEU A 117 -5.08 1.98 0.06
CA LEU A 117 -4.85 0.98 1.09
C LEU A 117 -6.00 -0.04 1.02
N LEU A 118 -5.67 -1.30 0.78
CA LEU A 118 -6.66 -2.35 0.52
C LEU A 118 -6.63 -3.41 1.62
N LEU A 119 -7.77 -3.66 2.25
CA LEU A 119 -7.95 -4.75 3.21
C LEU A 119 -8.86 -5.82 2.62
N SER A 120 -8.29 -7.00 2.33
CA SER A 120 -9.11 -8.16 1.95
C SER A 120 -9.73 -8.83 3.18
N VAL A 121 -11.06 -8.99 3.18
CA VAL A 121 -11.80 -9.69 4.25
C VAL A 121 -11.65 -11.20 4.18
N ARG A 122 -11.29 -11.73 3.01
CA ARG A 122 -11.00 -13.16 2.80
C ARG A 122 -9.65 -13.27 2.11
N ASN A 123 -8.60 -13.62 2.86
CA ASN A 123 -7.29 -13.93 2.31
C ASN A 123 -7.11 -15.44 2.22
N ALA A 124 -6.50 -15.93 1.13
CA ALA A 124 -6.37 -17.36 0.82
C ALA A 124 -5.75 -18.24 1.93
N ASP A 125 -5.04 -17.66 2.92
CA ASP A 125 -4.35 -18.40 3.98
C ASP A 125 -4.52 -17.80 5.39
N LYS A 126 -5.33 -16.75 5.57
CA LYS A 126 -5.36 -15.99 6.83
C LYS A 126 -6.79 -15.84 7.34
N SER A 127 -7.10 -16.56 8.42
CA SER A 127 -8.21 -16.26 9.32
C SER A 127 -7.77 -15.31 10.43
N LEU A 128 -8.72 -14.58 11.03
CA LEU A 128 -8.48 -13.83 12.26
C LEU A 128 -8.13 -14.81 13.38
N LYS A 129 -7.01 -14.58 14.07
CA LYS A 129 -6.62 -15.37 15.25
C LYS A 129 -7.12 -14.69 16.54
N PRO A 130 -7.32 -15.43 17.63
CA PRO A 130 -7.50 -14.81 18.96
C PRO A 130 -6.37 -13.81 19.24
N GLY A 131 -6.71 -12.63 19.74
CA GLY A 131 -5.77 -11.53 19.96
C GLY A 131 -5.43 -10.67 18.73
N ASP A 132 -5.90 -11.01 17.53
CA ASP A 132 -5.81 -10.12 16.37
C ASP A 132 -6.74 -8.91 16.51
N ALA A 133 -6.33 -7.76 15.97
CA ALA A 133 -7.24 -6.63 15.83
C ALA A 133 -8.39 -6.99 14.89
N THR A 134 -9.60 -6.54 15.23
CA THR A 134 -10.81 -6.67 14.42
C THR A 134 -10.67 -5.93 13.09
N TYR A 135 -11.52 -6.24 12.10
CA TYR A 135 -11.53 -5.48 10.84
C TYR A 135 -11.76 -3.98 11.07
N THR A 136 -12.67 -3.61 11.97
CA THR A 136 -12.91 -2.20 12.32
C THR A 136 -11.65 -1.53 12.88
N GLN A 137 -10.96 -2.15 13.83
CA GLN A 137 -9.72 -1.59 14.40
C GLN A 137 -8.60 -1.50 13.36
N ARG A 138 -8.50 -2.46 12.43
CA ARG A 138 -7.56 -2.38 11.30
C ARG A 138 -7.88 -1.20 10.39
N LEU A 139 -9.15 -0.96 10.08
CA LEU A 139 -9.59 0.18 9.27
C LEU A 139 -9.32 1.51 9.99
N GLU A 140 -9.49 1.57 11.31
CA GLU A 140 -9.12 2.74 12.12
C GLU A 140 -7.60 2.99 12.06
N MET A 141 -6.76 1.97 12.23
CA MET A 141 -5.30 2.12 12.06
C MET A 141 -4.89 2.46 10.62
N MET A 142 -5.60 1.94 9.60
CA MET A 142 -5.37 2.34 8.20
C MET A 142 -5.72 3.81 7.98
N ARG A 143 -6.75 4.34 8.64
CA ARG A 143 -7.08 5.78 8.60
C ARG A 143 -5.99 6.63 9.23
N LEU A 144 -5.34 6.14 10.29
CA LEU A 144 -4.16 6.81 10.86
C LEU A 144 -2.98 6.77 9.88
N LEU A 145 -2.71 5.61 9.26
CA LEU A 145 -1.64 5.46 8.27
C LEU A 145 -1.80 6.42 7.08
N VAL A 146 -3.04 6.71 6.66
CA VAL A 146 -3.32 7.70 5.60
C VAL A 146 -2.70 9.06 5.94
N GLU A 147 -2.77 9.52 7.19
CA GLU A 147 -2.20 10.82 7.57
C GLU A 147 -0.66 10.81 7.55
N ASP A 148 -0.04 9.69 7.91
CA ASP A 148 1.42 9.54 7.82
C ASP A 148 1.90 9.54 6.36
N VAL A 149 1.16 8.85 5.46
CA VAL A 149 1.43 8.87 4.01
C VAL A 149 1.36 10.32 3.49
N ARG A 150 0.33 11.08 3.89
CA ARG A 150 0.16 12.49 3.50
C ARG A 150 1.27 13.40 4.01
N SER A 151 1.72 13.17 5.24
CA SER A 151 2.68 14.04 5.95
C SER A 151 4.13 13.80 5.53
N SER A 152 4.43 12.63 4.95
CA SER A 152 5.79 12.23 4.54
C SER A 152 6.36 12.96 3.30
N SER A 153 5.66 13.96 2.78
CA SER A 153 6.16 14.77 1.65
C SER A 153 7.39 15.58 2.09
N PRO A 154 8.53 15.49 1.39
CA PRO A 154 9.73 16.24 1.78
C PRO A 154 9.41 17.74 1.76
N GLN A 155 9.43 18.35 2.94
CA GLN A 155 9.40 19.79 3.12
C GLN A 155 10.68 20.36 2.49
N SER A 156 10.62 20.72 1.21
CA SER A 156 11.62 21.58 0.60
C SER A 156 11.42 22.98 1.17
N GLY A 157 12.00 23.25 2.35
CA GLY A 157 12.40 24.57 2.89
C GLY A 157 11.44 25.78 2.82
N SER A 158 10.19 25.59 2.42
CA SER A 158 9.22 26.64 2.13
C SER A 158 7.83 26.12 2.53
N PRO A 159 6.95 26.95 3.12
CA PRO A 159 5.56 26.61 3.44
C PRO A 159 4.68 26.48 2.18
N SER A 160 5.23 26.00 1.05
CA SER A 160 4.52 25.85 -0.20
C SER A 160 3.74 24.54 -0.26
N LYS A 161 2.40 24.67 -0.28
CA LYS A 161 1.36 23.71 -0.72
C LYS A 161 1.77 22.23 -0.77
N ALA A 162 1.24 21.43 0.15
CA ALA A 162 1.30 19.97 0.10
C ALA A 162 1.00 19.44 -1.31
N ASP A 163 1.80 18.49 -1.82
CA ASP A 163 1.55 17.87 -3.13
C ASP A 163 0.13 17.27 -3.13
N PRO A 164 -0.79 17.75 -3.98
CA PRO A 164 -2.17 17.27 -4.01
C PRO A 164 -2.28 15.75 -4.23
N ARG A 165 -1.26 15.11 -4.82
CA ARG A 165 -1.19 13.66 -5.04
C ARG A 165 -0.94 12.90 -3.74
N ASN A 166 -0.14 13.45 -2.83
CA ASN A 166 0.10 12.85 -1.52
C ASN A 166 -1.16 12.89 -0.64
N SER A 167 -2.09 13.81 -0.91
CA SER A 167 -3.43 13.81 -0.30
C SER A 167 -4.44 12.85 -0.93
N ASN A 168 -4.12 12.18 -2.05
CA ASN A 168 -5.07 11.38 -2.81
C ASN A 168 -5.09 9.88 -2.43
N VAL A 169 -5.15 9.61 -1.12
CA VAL A 169 -5.10 8.26 -0.54
C VAL A 169 -6.48 7.82 -0.05
N ALA A 170 -6.97 6.67 -0.52
CA ALA A 170 -8.24 6.07 -0.10
C ALA A 170 -8.04 4.74 0.63
N ILE A 171 -9.10 4.28 1.31
CA ILE A 171 -9.19 2.97 1.96
C ILE A 171 -10.36 2.21 1.35
N ALA A 172 -10.11 0.97 0.92
CA ALA A 172 -11.15 0.05 0.50
C ALA A 172 -11.05 -1.31 1.19
N ILE A 173 -12.19 -1.98 1.25
CA ILE A 173 -12.30 -3.40 1.59
C ILE A 173 -12.71 -4.20 0.35
N ILE A 174 -12.25 -5.44 0.27
CA ILE A 174 -12.53 -6.35 -0.84
C ILE A 174 -12.77 -7.78 -0.33
N ASP A 175 -13.71 -8.50 -0.95
CA ASP A 175 -13.88 -9.94 -0.74
C ASP A 175 -13.39 -10.70 -1.97
N GLU A 176 -12.08 -10.90 -2.02
CA GLU A 176 -11.42 -11.72 -3.04
C GLU A 176 -10.09 -12.26 -2.48
N PRO A 177 -9.88 -13.59 -2.51
CA PRO A 177 -8.68 -14.20 -1.94
C PRO A 177 -7.44 -14.10 -2.83
N THR A 178 -7.59 -14.04 -4.16
CA THR A 178 -6.47 -14.10 -5.11
C THR A 178 -6.02 -12.71 -5.55
N PHE A 179 -4.71 -12.52 -5.79
CA PHE A 179 -4.19 -11.23 -6.27
C PHE A 179 -4.75 -10.85 -7.65
N VAL A 180 -4.79 -11.80 -8.58
CA VAL A 180 -5.33 -11.58 -9.92
C VAL A 180 -6.83 -11.25 -9.85
N GLY A 181 -7.59 -11.96 -9.01
CA GLY A 181 -9.00 -11.65 -8.77
C GLY A 181 -9.19 -10.24 -8.20
N LYS A 182 -8.37 -9.83 -7.23
CA LYS A 182 -8.43 -8.48 -6.63
C LYS A 182 -8.24 -7.42 -7.69
N SER A 183 -7.24 -7.59 -8.58
CA SER A 183 -7.00 -6.66 -9.69
C SER A 183 -8.22 -6.54 -10.60
N LYS A 184 -8.79 -7.68 -11.03
CA LYS A 184 -9.98 -7.72 -11.88
C LYS A 184 -11.16 -6.97 -11.27
N HIS A 185 -11.47 -7.22 -9.99
CA HIS A 185 -12.57 -6.56 -9.30
C HIS A 185 -12.33 -5.07 -9.10
N LEU A 186 -11.11 -4.67 -8.73
CA LEU A 186 -10.74 -3.26 -8.60
C LEU A 186 -10.81 -2.52 -9.93
N LEU A 187 -10.29 -3.09 -11.02
CA LEU A 187 -10.38 -2.49 -12.35
C LEU A 187 -11.83 -2.30 -12.79
N SER A 188 -12.69 -3.31 -12.60
CA SER A 188 -14.12 -3.20 -12.89
C SER A 188 -14.79 -2.11 -12.05
N PHE A 189 -14.52 -2.09 -10.74
CA PHE A 189 -15.05 -1.08 -9.82
C PHE A 189 -14.63 0.34 -10.23
N LEU A 190 -13.34 0.55 -10.53
CA LEU A 190 -12.78 1.84 -10.91
C LEU A 190 -13.30 2.30 -12.28
N LYS A 191 -13.41 1.41 -13.27
CA LYS A 191 -14.00 1.73 -14.59
C LYS A 191 -15.45 2.20 -14.44
N THR A 192 -16.27 1.49 -13.65
CA THR A 192 -17.66 1.89 -13.35
C THR A 192 -17.74 3.23 -12.63
N ARG A 193 -16.90 3.42 -11.61
CA ARG A 193 -16.86 4.66 -10.83
C ARG A 193 -16.43 5.85 -11.70
N LEU A 194 -15.39 5.71 -12.51
CA LEU A 194 -14.96 6.77 -13.43
C LEU A 194 -16.09 7.10 -14.41
N ALA A 195 -16.71 6.10 -15.03
CA ALA A 195 -17.84 6.33 -15.95
C ALA A 195 -18.99 7.13 -15.31
N SER A 196 -19.26 6.98 -14.01
CA SER A 196 -20.27 7.78 -13.30
C SER A 196 -19.95 9.28 -13.17
N PHE A 197 -18.70 9.68 -13.41
CA PHE A 197 -18.29 11.09 -13.43
C PHE A 197 -18.41 11.72 -14.83
N SER A 198 -18.57 10.92 -15.89
CA SER A 198 -18.70 11.46 -17.25
C SER A 198 -20.14 11.94 -17.48
N PRO A 199 -20.35 13.17 -17.98
CA PRO A 199 -21.67 13.63 -18.36
C PRO A 199 -22.25 12.80 -19.52
N PRO A 200 -23.58 12.70 -19.64
CA PRO A 200 -24.22 11.96 -20.72
C PRO A 200 -23.94 12.58 -22.10
N PRO A 201 -24.08 11.80 -23.18
CA PRO A 201 -23.95 12.31 -24.55
C PRO A 201 -24.87 13.53 -24.80
N PRO A 202 -24.45 14.51 -25.62
CA PRO A 202 -23.26 14.53 -26.47
C PRO A 202 -21.98 15.03 -25.77
N ASN A 203 -22.04 15.41 -24.49
CA ASN A 203 -20.94 16.08 -23.79
C ASN A 203 -19.92 15.11 -23.18
N THR A 204 -19.89 13.85 -23.63
CA THR A 204 -19.08 12.78 -23.04
C THR A 204 -17.61 13.17 -23.02
N ILE A 205 -17.04 13.25 -21.82
CA ILE A 205 -15.60 13.53 -21.64
C ILE A 205 -14.89 12.18 -21.57
N PRO A 206 -13.88 11.92 -22.43
CA PRO A 206 -13.04 10.74 -22.30
C PRO A 206 -12.40 10.73 -20.91
N LEU A 207 -12.44 9.59 -20.23
CA LEU A 207 -11.84 9.42 -18.91
C LEU A 207 -10.61 8.51 -19.02
N PRO A 208 -9.58 8.72 -18.19
CA PRO A 208 -8.38 7.88 -18.23
C PRO A 208 -8.70 6.45 -17.81
N THR A 209 -8.04 5.47 -18.44
CA THR A 209 -8.13 4.07 -18.03
C THR A 209 -7.34 3.85 -16.74
N PRO A 210 -7.87 3.13 -15.73
CA PRO A 210 -7.13 2.85 -14.51
C PRO A 210 -6.01 1.83 -14.77
N GLN A 211 -4.84 2.09 -14.21
CA GLN A 211 -3.68 1.20 -14.20
C GLN A 211 -3.25 0.93 -12.76
N LEU A 212 -3.25 -0.34 -12.36
CA LEU A 212 -2.95 -0.74 -10.98
C LEU A 212 -1.49 -1.14 -10.81
N THR A 213 -0.85 -0.65 -9.76
CA THR A 213 0.45 -1.16 -9.29
C THR A 213 0.31 -1.72 -7.89
N PHE A 214 0.44 -3.03 -7.74
CA PHE A 214 0.38 -3.69 -6.44
C PHE A 214 1.72 -3.59 -5.72
N LEU A 215 1.69 -2.98 -4.53
CA LEU A 215 2.83 -2.84 -3.64
C LEU A 215 2.83 -4.02 -2.67
N VAL A 216 3.85 -4.88 -2.74
CA VAL A 216 3.88 -6.15 -2.02
C VAL A 216 5.21 -6.38 -1.31
N GLY A 217 5.20 -7.24 -0.29
CA GLY A 217 6.42 -7.86 0.25
C GLY A 217 6.73 -9.18 -0.44
N LEU A 218 7.93 -9.72 -0.20
CA LEU A 218 8.41 -10.97 -0.83
C LEU A 218 7.46 -12.16 -0.59
N ASP A 219 7.01 -12.38 0.65
CA ASP A 219 6.08 -13.48 0.99
C ASP A 219 4.76 -13.41 0.19
N THR A 220 4.36 -12.22 -0.23
CA THR A 220 3.17 -12.02 -1.07
C THR A 220 3.47 -12.23 -2.54
N LEU A 221 4.64 -11.79 -3.00
CA LEU A 221 5.11 -12.06 -4.35
C LEU A 221 5.26 -13.57 -4.59
N GLU A 222 5.82 -14.31 -3.63
CA GLU A 222 5.92 -15.77 -3.71
C GLU A 222 4.54 -16.44 -3.85
N ARG A 223 3.53 -15.95 -3.13
CA ARG A 223 2.16 -16.46 -3.26
C ARG A 223 1.54 -16.14 -4.61
N LEU A 224 1.82 -14.97 -5.19
CA LEU A 224 1.35 -14.62 -6.54
C LEU A 224 1.86 -15.61 -7.59
N PHE A 225 3.09 -16.10 -7.43
CA PHE A 225 3.76 -17.05 -8.33
C PHE A 225 3.69 -18.51 -7.84
N SER A 226 2.85 -18.83 -6.87
CA SER A 226 2.71 -20.18 -6.35
C SER A 226 1.51 -20.90 -6.99
N PRO A 227 1.72 -22.03 -7.71
CA PRO A 227 0.65 -22.75 -8.41
C PRO A 227 -0.52 -23.19 -7.51
N ARG A 228 -0.30 -23.35 -6.19
CA ARG A 228 -1.34 -23.79 -5.24
C ARG A 228 -2.52 -22.83 -5.09
N TYR A 229 -2.36 -21.57 -5.50
CA TYR A 229 -3.43 -20.56 -5.52
C TYR A 229 -4.20 -20.53 -6.84
N TYR A 230 -3.89 -21.46 -7.75
CA TYR A 230 -4.49 -21.60 -9.06
C TYR A 230 -4.91 -23.05 -9.27
N SER A 231 -5.74 -23.31 -10.29
CA SER A 231 -6.14 -24.67 -10.66
C SER A 231 -4.98 -25.52 -11.18
N SER A 232 -3.97 -24.90 -11.80
CA SER A 232 -2.75 -25.53 -12.28
C SER A 232 -1.67 -24.48 -12.53
N GLU A 233 -0.41 -24.90 -12.70
CA GLU A 233 0.68 -24.01 -13.11
C GLU A 233 0.40 -23.33 -14.46
N THR A 234 -0.16 -24.06 -15.43
CA THR A 234 -0.58 -23.47 -16.71
C THR A 234 -1.64 -22.38 -16.51
N SER A 235 -2.62 -22.63 -15.64
CA SER A 235 -3.68 -21.66 -15.33
C SER A 235 -3.13 -20.43 -14.61
N MET A 236 -2.12 -20.62 -13.75
CA MET A 236 -1.37 -19.55 -13.11
C MET A 236 -0.70 -18.67 -14.16
N LEU A 237 0.11 -19.25 -15.06
CA LEU A 237 0.82 -18.48 -16.08
C LEU A 237 -0.14 -17.73 -17.01
N ILE A 238 -1.26 -18.35 -17.43
CA ILE A 238 -2.31 -17.67 -18.21
C ILE A 238 -2.87 -16.47 -17.44
N SER A 239 -3.17 -16.66 -16.15
CA SER A 239 -3.72 -15.61 -15.29
C SER A 239 -2.72 -14.46 -15.09
N LEU A 240 -1.45 -14.77 -14.84
CA LEU A 240 -0.39 -13.78 -14.65
C LEU A 240 -0.07 -13.03 -15.94
N ARG A 241 -0.04 -13.71 -17.09
CA ARG A 241 0.13 -13.07 -18.40
C ARG A 241 -1.00 -12.10 -18.69
N LYS A 242 -2.25 -12.48 -18.43
CA LYS A 242 -3.37 -11.56 -18.56
C LYS A 242 -3.22 -10.37 -17.61
N PHE A 243 -2.96 -10.63 -16.33
CA PHE A 243 -2.83 -9.61 -15.29
C PHE A 243 -1.74 -8.55 -15.62
N LEU A 244 -0.57 -9.00 -16.12
CA LEU A 244 0.61 -8.16 -16.32
C LEU A 244 0.78 -7.63 -17.75
N SER A 245 0.03 -8.15 -18.73
CA SER A 245 0.15 -7.69 -20.12
C SER A 245 -0.50 -6.31 -20.35
N PRO A 246 0.02 -5.51 -21.29
CA PRO A 246 -0.63 -4.27 -21.73
C PRO A 246 -2.09 -4.47 -22.18
N GLU A 247 -2.90 -3.41 -22.07
CA GLU A 247 -4.30 -3.42 -22.50
C GLU A 247 -4.43 -3.66 -24.01
N GLU A 248 -3.49 -3.18 -24.84
CA GLU A 248 -3.51 -3.42 -26.30
C GLU A 248 -3.35 -4.91 -26.66
N LYS A 249 -2.81 -5.72 -25.75
CA LYS A 249 -2.67 -7.17 -25.89
C LYS A 249 -3.80 -7.94 -25.18
N GLY A 250 -4.85 -7.25 -24.76
CA GLY A 250 -5.98 -7.82 -24.02
C GLY A 250 -5.68 -8.14 -22.55
N GLY A 251 -4.62 -7.56 -21.98
CA GLY A 251 -4.26 -7.70 -20.58
C GLY A 251 -4.87 -6.63 -19.68
N ASP A 252 -4.63 -6.76 -18.38
CA ASP A 252 -5.14 -5.87 -17.32
C ASP A 252 -4.19 -4.69 -17.04
N ASN A 253 -3.07 -4.60 -17.78
CA ASN A 253 -2.04 -3.56 -17.70
C ASN A 253 -1.51 -3.31 -16.28
N SER A 254 -1.55 -4.32 -15.40
CA SER A 254 -1.13 -4.15 -14.01
C SER A 254 0.38 -4.31 -13.85
N TYR A 255 0.88 -3.82 -12.72
CA TYR A 255 2.27 -3.93 -12.29
C TYR A 255 2.34 -4.48 -10.88
N VAL A 256 3.47 -5.10 -10.54
CA VAL A 256 3.79 -5.50 -9.19
C VAL A 256 5.14 -4.90 -8.80
N VAL A 257 5.17 -4.25 -7.64
CA VAL A 257 6.37 -3.68 -7.06
C VAL A 257 6.59 -4.37 -5.72
N CYS A 258 7.72 -5.05 -5.59
CA CYS A 258 8.07 -5.79 -4.39
C CYS A 258 9.16 -5.06 -3.62
N ALA A 259 8.96 -4.86 -2.32
CA ALA A 259 10.03 -4.45 -1.42
C ALA A 259 11.11 -5.52 -1.38
N ARG A 260 12.37 -5.08 -1.50
CA ARG A 260 13.54 -5.92 -1.24
C ARG A 260 13.58 -6.29 0.24
N ARG A 261 14.00 -7.52 0.53
CA ARG A 261 14.52 -7.88 1.84
C ARG A 261 16.03 -7.71 1.79
N VAL A 262 16.59 -7.00 2.76
CA VAL A 262 18.02 -7.17 3.05
C VAL A 262 18.18 -8.58 3.58
N LEU A 263 18.63 -9.50 2.74
CA LEU A 263 19.17 -10.77 3.25
C LEU A 263 20.40 -10.38 4.07
N ALA A 264 20.46 -10.83 5.33
CA ALA A 264 21.58 -10.55 6.20
C ALA A 264 22.88 -10.84 5.43
N PRO A 265 23.90 -9.96 5.51
CA PRO A 265 25.14 -10.19 4.80
C PRO A 265 25.65 -11.56 5.21
N SER A 266 25.81 -12.45 4.23
CA SER A 266 26.68 -13.60 4.38
C SER A 266 27.97 -13.07 4.99
N SER A 267 28.37 -13.67 6.11
CA SER A 267 29.41 -13.18 7.00
C SER A 267 30.81 -13.29 6.36
N THR A 268 31.05 -12.58 5.27
CA THR A 268 32.33 -12.42 4.57
C THR A 268 32.26 -11.25 3.56
N ALA A 269 32.05 -10.00 4.00
CA ALA A 269 32.42 -8.84 3.17
C ALA A 269 32.58 -7.58 4.03
N SER A 270 33.80 -7.07 4.07
CA SER A 270 34.21 -5.81 4.67
C SER A 270 33.58 -4.59 3.96
N THR A 271 33.04 -3.67 4.76
CA THR A 271 32.80 -2.22 4.51
C THR A 271 32.49 -1.77 3.07
N PRO A 272 31.24 -1.38 2.75
CA PRO A 272 30.93 -0.73 1.48
C PRO A 272 31.23 0.78 1.56
N SER A 273 32.08 1.24 0.66
CA SER A 273 32.17 2.64 0.26
C SER A 273 30.98 3.00 -0.64
N LEU A 274 30.42 4.19 -0.44
CA LEU A 274 29.30 4.75 -1.19
C LEU A 274 29.74 5.07 -2.63
N SER A 275 29.57 4.12 -3.56
CA SER A 275 29.69 4.39 -5.00
C SER A 275 28.49 3.82 -5.76
N GLU A 276 28.01 4.52 -6.78
CA GLU A 276 26.86 4.11 -7.63
C GLU A 276 27.04 2.72 -8.26
N ASN A 277 28.29 2.29 -8.47
CA ASN A 277 28.62 0.96 -9.00
C ASN A 277 28.24 -0.18 -8.03
N ALA A 278 28.25 0.05 -6.71
CA ALA A 278 27.81 -0.94 -5.72
C ALA A 278 26.29 -1.16 -5.74
N ALA A 279 25.51 -0.10 -5.98
CA ALA A 279 24.06 -0.18 -6.07
C ALA A 279 23.58 -0.97 -7.30
N ILE A 280 24.30 -0.86 -8.43
CA ILE A 280 24.05 -1.64 -9.64
C ILE A 280 24.40 -3.12 -9.40
N GLY A 281 25.55 -3.42 -8.79
CA GLY A 281 25.96 -4.78 -8.44
C GLY A 281 24.99 -5.50 -7.50
N ASN A 282 24.44 -4.80 -6.50
CA ASN A 282 23.43 -5.35 -5.60
C ASN A 282 22.10 -5.64 -6.31
N LYS A 283 21.66 -4.75 -7.21
CA LYS A 283 20.41 -4.96 -7.98
C LYS A 283 20.46 -6.22 -8.85
N TYR A 284 21.56 -6.44 -9.57
CA TYR A 284 21.73 -7.63 -10.42
C TYR A 284 21.79 -8.93 -9.60
N THR A 285 22.35 -8.87 -8.40
CA THR A 285 22.48 -10.04 -7.51
C THR A 285 21.11 -10.44 -6.95
N GLU A 286 20.31 -9.47 -6.49
CA GLU A 286 18.98 -9.71 -5.93
C GLU A 286 17.97 -10.19 -6.98
N GLU A 287 17.97 -9.63 -8.20
CA GLU A 287 17.09 -10.13 -9.27
C GLU A 287 17.45 -11.56 -9.67
N LYS A 288 18.74 -11.92 -9.64
CA LYS A 288 19.21 -13.28 -9.89
C LYS A 288 18.75 -14.24 -8.79
N GLU A 289 18.82 -13.84 -7.52
CA GLU A 289 18.29 -14.61 -6.40
C GLU A 289 16.77 -14.77 -6.49
N LEU A 290 16.05 -13.70 -6.82
CA LEU A 290 14.60 -13.76 -7.01
C LEU A 290 14.23 -14.71 -8.14
N ARG A 291 14.98 -14.73 -9.26
CA ARG A 291 14.79 -15.72 -10.33
C ARG A 291 15.06 -17.14 -9.88
N SER A 292 16.01 -17.33 -8.95
CA SER A 292 16.28 -18.64 -8.37
C SER A 292 15.12 -19.12 -7.48
N ILE A 293 14.48 -18.21 -6.74
CA ILE A 293 13.38 -18.53 -5.81
C ILE A 293 12.04 -18.62 -6.56
N LEU A 294 11.85 -17.78 -7.58
CA LEU A 294 10.63 -17.67 -8.39
C LEU A 294 10.96 -17.75 -9.90
N PRO A 295 11.30 -18.94 -10.43
CA PRO A 295 11.63 -19.10 -11.85
C PRO A 295 10.54 -18.56 -12.80
N SER A 296 9.28 -18.74 -12.43
CA SER A 296 8.11 -18.26 -13.20
C SER A 296 7.97 -16.74 -13.27
N ALA A 297 8.73 -15.97 -12.46
CA ALA A 297 8.72 -14.51 -12.48
C ALA A 297 9.62 -13.91 -13.58
N GLY A 298 10.50 -14.71 -14.20
CA GLY A 298 11.52 -14.24 -15.14
C GLY A 298 10.98 -13.35 -16.27
N GLU A 299 9.97 -13.83 -17.01
CA GLU A 299 9.38 -13.08 -18.14
C GLU A 299 8.76 -11.73 -17.71
N PHE A 300 8.33 -11.63 -16.45
CA PHE A 300 7.70 -10.42 -15.92
C PHE A 300 8.71 -9.43 -15.34
N LEU A 301 9.84 -9.93 -14.83
CA LEU A 301 11.00 -9.11 -14.48
C LEU A 301 11.63 -8.50 -15.74
N ASP A 302 11.83 -9.33 -16.77
CA ASP A 302 12.41 -8.91 -18.05
C ASP A 302 11.58 -7.81 -18.75
N SER A 303 10.26 -7.89 -18.63
CA SER A 303 9.34 -6.88 -19.17
C SER A 303 9.13 -5.66 -18.26
N GLY A 304 9.75 -5.62 -17.08
CA GLY A 304 9.56 -4.55 -16.09
C GLY A 304 8.14 -4.48 -15.49
N ARG A 305 7.37 -5.56 -15.63
CA ARG A 305 6.01 -5.69 -15.06
C ARG A 305 6.03 -6.10 -13.59
N VAL A 306 7.11 -6.76 -13.18
CA VAL A 306 7.49 -6.96 -11.78
C VAL A 306 8.79 -6.19 -11.54
N ALA A 307 8.86 -5.39 -10.47
CA ALA A 307 10.06 -4.63 -10.13
C ALA A 307 10.39 -4.72 -8.63
N LEU A 308 11.68 -4.65 -8.31
CA LEU A 308 12.19 -4.63 -6.94
C LEU A 308 12.57 -3.21 -6.52
N ILE A 309 12.05 -2.75 -5.38
CA ILE A 309 12.38 -1.44 -4.79
C ILE A 309 13.03 -1.59 -3.41
N ASN A 310 13.90 -0.66 -3.07
CA ASN A 310 14.41 -0.53 -1.71
C ASN A 310 13.49 0.42 -0.92
N ILE A 311 12.97 -0.05 0.22
CA ILE A 311 12.11 0.75 1.12
C ILE A 311 12.85 1.26 2.35
N GLY A 312 14.17 1.06 2.41
CA GLY A 312 15.02 1.32 3.56
C GLY A 312 15.45 0.02 4.24
N GLU A 313 16.72 -0.06 4.64
CA GLU A 313 17.29 -1.27 5.26
C GLU A 313 16.55 -1.60 6.56
N LYS A 314 16.31 -0.59 7.39
CA LYS A 314 15.61 -0.70 8.67
C LYS A 314 14.13 -1.06 8.47
N GLU A 315 13.44 -0.32 7.60
CA GLU A 315 12.03 -0.51 7.29
C GLU A 315 11.74 -1.90 6.74
N SER A 316 12.65 -2.47 5.94
CA SER A 316 12.52 -3.82 5.38
C SER A 316 12.42 -4.93 6.44
N THR A 317 12.85 -4.65 7.68
CA THR A 317 12.80 -5.59 8.81
C THR A 317 11.48 -5.58 9.59
N TYR A 318 10.61 -4.60 9.35
CA TYR A 318 9.42 -4.37 10.18
C TYR A 318 8.18 -5.10 9.70
N SER A 319 7.86 -6.21 10.37
CA SER A 319 6.63 -6.98 10.11
C SER A 319 5.58 -6.79 11.21
N SER A 320 4.30 -6.85 10.83
CA SER A 320 3.19 -6.82 11.79
C SER A 320 3.29 -7.96 12.81
N SER A 321 3.79 -9.13 12.42
CA SER A 321 4.00 -10.26 13.33
C SER A 321 5.09 -10.00 14.37
N ALA A 322 6.14 -9.26 14.01
CA ALA A 322 7.16 -8.82 14.98
C ALA A 322 6.57 -7.85 16.02
N VAL A 323 5.70 -6.93 15.59
CA VAL A 323 4.98 -6.01 16.51
C VAL A 323 4.12 -6.81 17.49
N ARG A 324 3.22 -7.67 16.99
CA ARG A 324 2.35 -8.48 17.85
C ARG A 324 3.16 -9.39 18.78
N GLY A 325 4.22 -10.00 18.28
CA GLY A 325 5.10 -10.86 19.07
C GLY A 325 5.88 -10.10 20.15
N ALA A 326 6.27 -8.86 19.89
CA ALA A 326 6.92 -8.01 20.89
C ALA A 326 5.93 -7.58 21.98
N ILE A 327 4.72 -7.14 21.62
CA ILE A 327 3.67 -6.78 22.59
C ILE A 327 3.27 -7.99 23.43
N GLY A 328 3.04 -9.14 22.80
CA GLY A 328 2.63 -10.36 23.51
C GLY A 328 3.68 -10.89 24.50
N ARG A 329 4.97 -10.57 24.30
CA ARG A 329 6.07 -10.96 25.21
C ARG A 329 6.43 -9.90 26.24
N LEU A 330 6.43 -8.63 25.85
CA LEU A 330 6.97 -7.54 26.68
C LEU A 330 5.88 -6.61 27.23
N GLY A 331 4.61 -6.83 26.87
CA GLY A 331 3.49 -5.97 27.25
C GLY A 331 3.45 -4.66 26.47
N LEU A 332 2.60 -3.74 26.94
CA LEU A 332 2.40 -2.41 26.35
C LEU A 332 3.25 -1.31 27.01
N SER A 333 3.80 -1.55 28.21
CA SER A 333 4.48 -0.59 29.06
C SER A 333 5.82 -1.13 29.59
N SER A 334 6.78 -0.23 29.81
CA SER A 334 7.85 -0.48 30.78
C SER A 334 7.26 -0.35 32.18
N GLU A 335 6.72 -1.42 32.73
CA GLU A 335 6.66 -1.47 34.19
C GLU A 335 8.11 -1.62 34.67
N THR A 336 8.67 -0.53 35.18
CA THR A 336 9.93 -0.54 35.91
C THR A 336 9.72 -1.35 37.18
N THR A 337 9.88 -2.66 37.11
CA THR A 337 10.30 -3.41 38.29
C THR A 337 11.74 -3.02 38.55
N GLU A 338 11.98 -2.41 39.70
CA GLU A 338 13.29 -2.12 40.25
C GLU A 338 14.04 -3.43 40.54
N GLU A 339 14.45 -4.16 39.51
CA GLU A 339 15.50 -5.18 39.56
C GLU A 339 15.65 -5.80 38.14
N ASP A 340 16.86 -5.62 37.60
CA ASP A 340 17.48 -6.35 36.50
C ASP A 340 16.94 -6.27 35.05
N THR A 341 17.84 -5.72 34.21
CA THR A 341 17.90 -5.75 32.73
C THR A 341 16.90 -4.90 31.94
N HIS A 342 17.39 -3.74 31.48
CA HIS A 342 16.73 -2.81 30.55
C HIS A 342 16.39 -3.45 29.18
N VAL A 343 15.31 -4.24 29.10
CA VAL A 343 14.62 -4.48 27.83
C VAL A 343 13.31 -3.72 27.87
N SER A 344 13.32 -2.49 27.32
CA SER A 344 12.14 -1.63 27.31
C SER A 344 10.97 -2.31 26.61
N GLY A 345 9.83 -2.45 27.29
CA GLY A 345 8.57 -2.97 26.72
C GLY A 345 8.01 -2.14 25.55
N GLU A 346 8.71 -1.06 25.17
CA GLU A 346 8.31 -0.15 24.09
C GLU A 346 9.07 -0.37 22.77
N VAL A 347 9.93 -1.39 22.67
CA VAL A 347 10.70 -1.65 21.43
C VAL A 347 9.80 -1.72 20.18
N TRP A 348 8.60 -2.29 20.33
CA TRP A 348 7.63 -2.39 19.23
C TRP A 348 7.12 -1.04 18.72
N LYS A 349 7.12 0.02 19.55
CA LYS A 349 6.71 1.37 19.14
C LYS A 349 7.62 1.93 18.05
N SER A 350 8.88 1.47 17.99
CA SER A 350 9.81 1.86 16.92
C SER A 350 9.52 1.20 15.56
N PHE A 351 8.61 0.22 15.50
CA PHE A 351 8.28 -0.51 14.28
C PHE A 351 7.04 0.04 13.56
N VAL A 352 6.29 0.94 14.20
CA VAL A 352 5.01 1.48 13.71
C VAL A 352 5.01 3.00 13.74
N PRO A 353 4.16 3.67 12.94
CA PRO A 353 3.92 5.10 13.09
C PRO A 353 3.42 5.47 14.49
N ARG A 354 3.76 6.67 14.95
CA ARG A 354 3.51 7.11 16.34
C ARG A 354 2.03 7.07 16.72
N ASN A 355 1.16 7.61 15.88
CA ASN A 355 -0.30 7.61 16.05
C ASN A 355 -0.87 6.18 16.17
N ILE A 356 -0.31 5.22 15.43
CA ILE A 356 -0.69 3.82 15.48
C ILE A 356 -0.20 3.19 16.78
N ALA A 357 1.00 3.52 17.26
CA ALA A 357 1.46 3.08 18.58
C ALA A 357 0.54 3.60 19.71
N GLU A 358 0.21 4.89 19.68
CA GLU A 358 -0.71 5.51 20.64
C GLU A 358 -2.09 4.84 20.61
N TYR A 359 -2.62 4.56 19.42
CA TYR A 359 -3.90 3.85 19.26
C TYR A 359 -3.84 2.40 19.79
N ILE A 360 -2.77 1.65 19.49
CA ILE A 360 -2.57 0.28 20.01
C ILE A 360 -2.54 0.28 21.54
N THR A 361 -1.82 1.22 22.16
CA THR A 361 -1.76 1.35 23.62
C THR A 361 -3.12 1.70 24.20
N LYS A 362 -3.84 2.66 23.61
CA LYS A 362 -5.16 3.11 24.06
C LYS A 362 -6.21 2.01 23.99
N GLU A 363 -6.28 1.29 22.88
CA GLU A 363 -7.26 0.22 22.64
C GLU A 363 -6.78 -1.13 23.21
N ARG A 364 -5.62 -1.16 23.87
CA ARG A 364 -5.03 -2.35 24.52
C ARG A 364 -4.93 -3.56 23.58
N LEU A 365 -4.51 -3.34 22.34
CA LEU A 365 -4.45 -4.38 21.33
C LEU A 365 -3.26 -5.32 21.54
N TYR A 366 -3.41 -6.58 21.09
CA TYR A 366 -2.35 -7.58 21.00
C TYR A 366 -1.76 -8.06 22.33
N ILE A 367 -2.41 -7.76 23.45
CA ILE A 367 -2.06 -8.33 24.75
C ILE A 367 -2.53 -9.80 24.75
N SER A 368 -1.68 -10.71 25.24
CA SER A 368 -2.11 -12.09 25.52
C SER A 368 -3.18 -12.06 26.60
N GLU A 369 -4.35 -12.65 26.34
CA GLU A 369 -5.30 -12.95 27.42
C GLU A 369 -4.61 -13.95 28.37
N VAL A 370 -4.48 -13.56 29.65
CA VAL A 370 -4.00 -14.44 30.72
C VAL A 370 -5.11 -15.39 31.13
#